data_AF-A0A8J6WCL9-F1
#
_entry.id   AF-A0A8J6WCL9-F1
#
_cell.length_a   1.000
_cell.length_b   1.000
_cell.length_c   1.000
_cell.angle_alpha   90.00
_cell.angle_beta   90.00
_cell.angle_gamma   90.00
#
_symmetry.space_group_name_H-M   'P 1'
#
loop_
_entity.id
_entity.type
_entity.pdbx_description
1 polymer ?
#
loop_
_entity_poly.entity_id
_entity_poly.type
_entity_poly.pdbx_seq_one_letter_code
_entity_poly.pdbx_strand_id
1 'polypeptide(L)'
;MLADSASGVNGSESEDEEAQFIEISRFEVNGYLCAVVKVEPELSAANDLTRLLTDRELQVATLVAMGRPNKQIARQLRISEWTVSTHLRRIFLKLGVDSRAAMVYRCASMIQCQT
;
A
#
# COMPACT_ATOMS: atom_id res chain seq x y z
N MET A 1 -60.83 -11.50 -3.26
CA MET A 1 -59.69 -11.31 -2.33
C MET A 1 -58.67 -10.48 -3.12
N LEU A 2 -58.71 -9.15 -3.13
CA LEU A 2 -58.42 -8.16 -2.08
C LEU A 2 -57.04 -8.36 -1.39
N ALA A 3 -56.11 -7.50 -1.82
CA ALA A 3 -54.90 -6.91 -1.23
C ALA A 3 -54.23 -7.58 -0.01
N ASP A 4 -52.89 -7.72 -0.07
CA ASP A 4 -52.05 -6.63 0.49
C ASP A 4 -50.64 -6.62 -0.11
N SER A 5 -50.29 -5.45 -0.65
CA SER A 5 -48.95 -5.08 -1.07
C SER A 5 -48.26 -4.44 0.13
N ALA A 6 -47.24 -5.09 0.69
CA ALA A 6 -46.35 -4.44 1.63
C ALA A 6 -45.15 -3.86 0.86
N SER A 7 -45.20 -2.54 0.72
CA SER A 7 -44.09 -1.65 0.40
C SER A 7 -42.95 -1.80 1.41
N GLY A 8 -41.72 -1.73 0.93
CA GLY A 8 -40.49 -1.74 1.72
C GLY A 8 -39.33 -1.17 0.90
N VAL A 9 -39.46 0.09 0.52
CA VAL A 9 -38.37 0.95 0.04
C VAL A 9 -37.50 1.37 1.23
N ASN A 10 -36.22 1.63 0.94
CA ASN A 10 -35.13 2.20 1.77
C ASN A 10 -34.19 1.15 2.41
N GLY A 11 -32.88 1.30 2.39
CA GLY A 11 -32.08 2.51 2.19
C GLY A 11 -30.98 2.34 1.14
N SER A 12 -30.92 3.32 0.25
CA SER A 12 -29.66 3.96 -0.12
C SER A 12 -28.93 4.37 1.15
N GLU A 13 -27.66 3.99 1.27
CA GLU A 13 -26.63 4.80 1.90
C GLU A 13 -25.31 4.08 1.61
N SER A 14 -24.77 4.40 0.43
CA SER A 14 -23.34 4.54 0.28
C SER A 14 -22.92 5.59 1.31
N GLU A 15 -22.60 5.15 2.52
CA GLU A 15 -21.77 5.93 3.42
C GLU A 15 -20.39 5.94 2.77
N ASP A 16 -20.21 6.91 1.89
CA ASP A 16 -18.92 7.42 1.50
C ASP A 16 -18.17 7.68 2.81
N GLU A 17 -17.27 6.76 3.18
CA GLU A 17 -16.27 7.01 4.21
C GLU A 17 -15.43 8.18 3.70
N GLU A 18 -15.90 9.40 4.00
CA GLU A 18 -15.18 10.64 3.75
C GLU A 18 -13.84 10.49 4.49
N ALA A 19 -12.79 10.18 3.72
CA ALA A 19 -11.43 10.20 4.21
C ALA A 19 -11.20 11.59 4.82
N GLN A 20 -11.23 11.64 6.15
CA GLN A 20 -11.11 12.88 6.89
C GLN A 20 -9.64 13.29 6.88
N PHE A 21 -9.22 13.93 5.79
CA PHE A 21 -7.88 14.49 5.68
C PHE A 21 -7.70 15.54 6.77
N ILE A 22 -6.82 15.27 7.74
CA ILE A 22 -6.49 16.25 8.77
C ILE A 22 -5.63 17.34 8.11
N GLU A 23 -6.17 18.55 7.96
CA GLU A 23 -5.42 19.72 7.50
C GLU A 23 -4.35 20.07 8.57
N ILE A 24 -3.07 19.87 8.23
CA ILE A 24 -1.94 20.14 9.12
C ILE A 24 -1.59 21.63 9.09
N SER A 25 -1.58 22.25 7.91
CA SER A 25 -1.28 23.68 7.74
C SER A 25 -1.66 24.17 6.34
N ARG A 26 -1.94 25.46 6.23
CA ARG A 26 -2.21 26.17 4.97
C ARG A 26 -1.22 27.30 4.78
N PHE A 27 -0.68 27.47 3.58
CA PHE A 27 0.25 28.55 3.25
C PHE A 27 0.17 28.92 1.77
N GLU A 28 0.66 30.11 1.43
CA GLU A 28 0.72 30.63 0.06
C GLU A 28 2.12 30.46 -0.52
N VAL A 29 2.21 29.90 -1.74
CA VAL A 29 3.48 29.80 -2.50
C VAL A 29 3.25 30.39 -3.88
N ASN A 30 3.93 31.48 -4.22
CA ASN A 30 3.86 32.12 -5.53
C ASN A 30 2.42 32.44 -6.01
N GLY A 31 1.54 32.85 -5.09
CA GLY A 31 0.13 33.12 -5.41
C GLY A 31 -0.78 31.89 -5.41
N TYR A 32 -0.27 30.70 -5.09
CA TYR A 32 -1.05 29.48 -4.96
C TYR A 32 -1.31 29.15 -3.49
N LEU A 33 -2.57 28.85 -3.16
CA LEU A 33 -2.96 28.36 -1.84
C LEU A 33 -2.63 26.87 -1.76
N CYS A 34 -1.67 26.51 -0.91
CA CYS A 34 -1.25 25.15 -0.67
C CYS A 34 -1.69 24.71 0.74
N ALA A 35 -2.06 23.44 0.88
CA ALA A 35 -2.33 22.82 2.16
C ALA A 35 -1.49 21.55 2.32
N VAL A 36 -1.01 21.30 3.54
CA VAL A 36 -0.40 20.03 3.93
C VAL A 36 -1.49 19.24 4.63
N VAL A 37 -1.83 18.09 4.06
CA VAL A 37 -2.78 17.14 4.65
C VAL A 37 -2.02 15.98 5.25
N LYS A 38 -2.47 15.51 6.41
CA LYS A 38 -2.05 14.21 6.92
C LYS A 38 -2.74 13.17 6.05
N VAL A 39 -1.94 12.40 5.32
CA VAL A 39 -2.42 11.15 4.75
C VAL A 39 -2.24 10.11 5.84
N GLU A 40 -3.31 9.73 6.55
CA GLU A 40 -3.28 8.44 7.24
C GLU A 40 -2.99 7.38 6.16
N PRO A 41 -1.83 6.70 6.19
CA PRO A 41 -1.68 5.54 5.34
C PRO A 41 -2.74 4.57 5.84
N GLU A 42 -3.73 4.25 5.01
CA GLU A 42 -4.74 3.25 5.31
C GLU A 42 -4.03 2.05 5.94
N LEU A 43 -4.18 1.88 7.26
CA LEU A 43 -3.47 0.85 8.01
C LEU A 43 -3.83 -0.57 7.50
N SER A 44 -4.85 -0.67 6.63
CA SER A 44 -5.20 -1.84 5.83
C SER A 44 -4.08 -2.26 4.87
N ALA A 45 -3.36 -1.33 4.23
CA ALA A 45 -2.42 -1.66 3.15
C ALA A 45 -1.30 -2.60 3.63
N ALA A 46 -0.80 -2.46 4.86
CA ALA A 46 0.21 -3.38 5.40
C ALA A 46 -0.34 -4.81 5.65
N ASN A 47 -1.61 -4.91 6.09
CA ASN A 47 -2.31 -6.19 6.23
C ASN A 47 -2.66 -6.79 4.85
N ASP A 48 -2.94 -5.96 3.86
CA ASP A 48 -3.23 -6.42 2.50
C ASP A 48 -1.97 -6.93 1.80
N LEU A 49 -0.82 -6.28 2.03
CA LEU A 49 0.46 -6.72 1.50
C LEU A 49 0.91 -8.07 2.08
N THR A 50 0.73 -8.27 3.38
CA THR A 50 1.05 -9.56 4.05
C THR A 50 0.10 -10.68 3.63
N ARG A 51 -1.13 -10.37 3.18
CA ARG A 51 -2.05 -11.35 2.56
C ARG A 51 -1.75 -11.62 1.08
N LEU A 52 -1.26 -10.62 0.36
CA LEU A 52 -1.04 -10.68 -1.09
C LEU A 52 0.28 -11.38 -1.47
N LEU A 53 1.33 -11.17 -0.68
CA LEU A 53 2.65 -11.74 -0.90
C LEU A 53 2.84 -13.03 -0.12
N THR A 54 3.55 -13.99 -0.70
CA THR A 54 4.02 -15.17 0.05
C THR A 54 5.10 -14.76 1.05
N ASP A 55 5.34 -15.56 2.09
CA ASP A 55 6.39 -15.30 3.09
C ASP A 55 7.75 -14.98 2.47
N ARG A 56 8.10 -15.70 1.40
CA ARG A 56 9.38 -15.50 0.72
C ARG A 56 9.41 -14.19 -0.08
N GLU A 57 8.31 -13.86 -0.73
CA GLU A 57 8.16 -12.58 -1.43
C GLU A 57 8.15 -11.41 -0.46
N LEU A 58 7.52 -11.57 0.70
CA LEU A 58 7.52 -10.58 1.78
C LEU A 58 8.95 -10.31 2.26
N GLN A 59 9.74 -11.35 2.56
CA GLN A 59 11.15 -11.20 2.94
C GLN A 59 11.96 -10.41 1.89
N VAL A 60 11.76 -10.71 0.60
CA VAL A 60 12.44 -9.99 -0.49
C VAL A 60 11.96 -8.53 -0.55
N ALA A 61 10.65 -8.30 -0.48
CA ALA A 61 10.04 -6.97 -0.54
C ALA A 61 10.51 -6.08 0.63
N THR A 62 10.55 -6.61 1.86
CA THR A 62 11.06 -5.91 3.05
C THR A 62 12.51 -5.47 2.86
N LEU A 63 13.39 -6.36 2.37
CA LEU A 63 14.79 -6.00 2.15
C LEU A 63 14.96 -4.96 1.05
N VAL A 64 14.12 -4.99 0.01
CA VAL A 64 14.13 -3.92 -1.00
C VAL A 64 13.63 -2.60 -0.43
N ALA A 65 12.58 -2.62 0.38
CA ALA A 65 12.06 -1.43 1.07
C ALA A 65 13.14 -0.80 1.96
N MET A 66 13.99 -1.61 2.60
CA MET A 66 15.19 -1.18 3.33
C MET A 66 16.35 -0.70 2.43
N GLY A 67 16.16 -0.60 1.11
CA GLY A 67 17.18 -0.13 0.17
C GLY A 67 18.26 -1.15 -0.20
N ARG A 68 18.11 -2.44 0.13
CA ARG A 68 19.15 -3.45 -0.14
C ARG A 68 19.23 -3.83 -1.63
N PRO A 69 20.39 -3.76 -2.30
CA PRO A 69 20.53 -4.22 -3.69
C PRO A 69 20.41 -5.75 -3.79
N ASN A 70 20.09 -6.27 -4.99
CA ASN A 70 19.81 -7.69 -5.22
C ASN A 70 20.94 -8.61 -4.73
N LYS A 71 22.21 -8.22 -4.89
CA LYS A 71 23.38 -8.94 -4.37
C LYS A 71 23.38 -9.10 -2.85
N GLN A 72 22.97 -8.07 -2.11
CA GLN A 72 22.89 -8.14 -0.64
C GLN A 72 21.72 -9.03 -0.21
N ILE A 73 20.57 -8.91 -0.89
CA ILE A 73 19.38 -9.73 -0.66
C ILE A 73 19.71 -11.21 -0.90
N ALA A 74 20.34 -11.52 -2.03
CA ALA A 74 20.78 -12.86 -2.42
C ALA A 74 21.64 -13.50 -1.33
N ARG A 75 22.64 -12.76 -0.83
CA ARG A 75 23.51 -13.20 0.26
C ARG A 75 22.75 -13.44 1.57
N GLN A 76 21.92 -12.49 1.98
CA GLN A 76 21.17 -12.57 3.24
C GLN A 76 20.17 -13.74 3.24
N LEU A 77 19.52 -13.95 2.10
CA LEU A 77 18.49 -14.97 1.92
C LEU A 77 19.04 -16.31 1.40
N ARG A 78 20.36 -16.42 1.18
CA ARG A 78 21.06 -17.61 0.65
C ARG A 78 20.47 -18.15 -0.67
N ILE A 79 20.19 -17.25 -1.60
CA ILE A 79 19.69 -17.54 -2.96
C ILE A 79 20.53 -16.82 -4.01
N SER A 80 20.37 -17.15 -5.29
CA SER A 80 21.07 -16.43 -6.37
C SER A 80 20.43 -15.07 -6.64
N GLU A 81 21.21 -14.13 -7.21
CA GLU A 81 20.69 -12.84 -7.68
C GLU A 81 19.60 -13.01 -8.74
N TRP A 82 19.71 -14.04 -9.58
CA TRP A 82 18.69 -14.41 -10.56
C TRP A 82 17.36 -14.79 -9.89
N THR A 83 17.43 -15.58 -8.81
CA THR A 83 16.24 -15.95 -8.01
C THR A 83 15.63 -14.71 -7.36
N VAL A 84 16.42 -13.78 -6.85
CA VAL A 84 15.93 -12.48 -6.35
C VAL A 84 15.18 -11.73 -7.46
N SER A 85 15.77 -11.58 -8.65
CA SER A 85 15.12 -10.92 -9.79
C SER A 85 13.80 -11.59 -10.19
N THR A 86 13.74 -12.92 -10.09
CA THR A 86 12.51 -13.69 -10.34
C THR A 86 11.43 -13.38 -9.30
N HIS A 87 11.79 -13.31 -8.02
CA HIS A 87 10.86 -12.88 -6.96
C HIS A 87 10.38 -11.45 -7.21
N LEU A 88 11.27 -10.52 -7.55
CA LEU A 88 10.90 -9.12 -7.83
C LEU A 88 9.90 -9.00 -8.96
N ARG A 89 10.06 -9.77 -10.05
CA ARG A 89 9.10 -9.78 -11.15
C ARG A 89 7.70 -10.21 -10.70
N ARG A 90 7.61 -11.23 -9.85
CA ARG A 90 6.32 -11.71 -9.30
C ARG A 90 5.71 -10.69 -8.35
N ILE A 91 6.54 -10.08 -7.49
CA ILE A 91 6.11 -9.04 -6.57
C ILE A 91 5.57 -7.83 -7.34
N PHE A 92 6.27 -7.36 -8.38
CA PHE A 92 5.82 -6.24 -9.22
C PHE A 92 4.43 -6.50 -9.81
N LEU A 93 4.21 -7.70 -10.36
CA LEU A 93 2.91 -8.11 -10.88
C LEU A 93 1.83 -8.12 -9.80
N LYS A 94 2.11 -8.68 -8.62
CA LYS A 94 1.16 -8.73 -7.51
C LYS A 94 0.81 -7.34 -6.99
N LEU A 95 1.79 -6.44 -6.87
CA LEU A 95 1.60 -5.09 -6.34
C LEU A 95 1.06 -4.09 -7.37
N GLY A 96 1.03 -4.46 -8.65
CA GLY A 96 0.64 -3.59 -9.76
C GLY A 96 1.62 -2.44 -9.98
N VAL A 97 2.91 -2.68 -9.78
CA VAL A 97 3.97 -1.66 -9.93
C VAL A 97 4.94 -2.05 -11.04
N ASP A 98 5.54 -1.05 -11.67
CA ASP A 98 6.48 -1.21 -12.79
C ASP A 98 7.94 -0.95 -12.42
N SER A 99 8.17 -0.33 -11.26
CA SER A 99 9.48 0.14 -10.85
C SER A 99 9.82 -0.23 -9.42
N ARG A 100 11.12 -0.35 -9.17
CA ARG A 100 11.64 -0.57 -7.82
C ARG A 100 11.24 0.55 -6.87
N ALA A 101 11.27 1.80 -7.32
CA ALA A 101 10.87 2.96 -6.53
C ALA A 101 9.38 2.89 -6.13
N ALA A 102 8.50 2.56 -7.08
CA ALA A 102 7.08 2.35 -6.80
C ALA A 102 6.86 1.19 -5.81
N MET A 103 7.63 0.10 -5.93
CA MET A 103 7.58 -0.99 -4.95
C MET A 103 8.01 -0.53 -3.55
N VAL A 104 9.11 0.24 -3.44
CA VAL A 104 9.55 0.79 -2.14
C VAL A 104 8.47 1.66 -1.53
N TYR A 105 7.83 2.52 -2.32
CA TYR A 105 6.72 3.36 -1.86
C TYR A 105 5.56 2.51 -1.32
N ARG A 106 5.12 1.47 -2.05
CA ARG A 106 4.06 0.56 -1.61
C ARG A 106 4.40 -0.17 -0.32
N CYS A 107 5.67 -0.57 -0.16
CA CYS A 107 6.14 -1.31 1.01
C CYS A 107 6.66 -0.40 2.14
N ALA A 108 6.55 0.93 2.02
CA ALA A 108 7.12 1.87 2.99
C ALA A 108 6.55 1.68 4.41
N SER A 109 5.27 1.29 4.51
CA SER A 109 4.61 0.96 5.77
C SER A 109 5.22 -0.25 6.49
N MET A 110 5.94 -1.13 5.79
CA MET A 110 6.66 -2.26 6.39
C MET A 110 7.95 -1.84 7.10
N ILE A 111 8.46 -0.64 6.82
CA ILE A 111 9.68 -0.11 7.42
C ILE A 111 9.32 0.50 8.76
N GLN A 112 9.00 -0.34 9.76
CA GLN A 112 9.06 0.12 11.14
C GLN A 112 10.53 0.36 11.48
N CYS A 113 10.84 1.62 11.75
CA CYS A 113 12.18 2.07 12.15
C CYS A 113 12.57 1.36 13.45
N GLN A 114 13.30 0.24 13.35
CA GLN A 114 14.02 -0.30 14.49
C GLN A 114 15.17 0.67 14.78
N THR A 115 14.93 1.56 15.74
CA THR A 115 15.97 2.38 16.38
C THR A 115 16.52 1.62 17.57
#